data_AF-A0A964D631-F1
#
_entry.id   AF-A0A964D631-F1
#
_cell.length_a   1.000
_cell.length_b   1.000
_cell.length_c   1.000
_cell.angle_alpha   90.00
_cell.angle_beta   90.00
_cell.angle_gamma   90.00
#
_symmetry.space_group_name_H-M   'P 1'
#
loop_
_entity.id
_entity.type
_entity.pdbx_description
1 polymer ?
#
loop_
_entity_poly.entity_id
_entity_poly.type
_entity_poly.pdbx_seq_one_letter_code
_entity_poly.pdbx_strand_id
1 'polypeptide(L)'
;MRDKGISEILIFGFGCGMLWDFITTFLGVVTIVAGPNFSISMKNIDTNTFGVYGIAFVGTVIVFCFNLITKNVWNDAREGKWTLLPIWFLCVVFDFVTSLAGNYKFILPGRQNEIAVIGVVWFTTLLTTISPMTVYYLMMDYEDKNR
;
A
#
# COMPACT_ATOMS: atom_id res chain seq x y z
N MET A 1 -24.67 2.98 -20.59
CA MET A 1 -23.67 4.03 -20.90
C MET A 1 -23.29 4.88 -19.69
N ARG A 2 -24.19 5.22 -18.76
CA ARG A 2 -23.89 6.05 -17.57
C ARG A 2 -22.91 5.42 -16.57
N ASP A 3 -22.87 4.09 -16.48
CA ASP A 3 -22.01 3.38 -15.52
C ASP A 3 -20.54 3.26 -15.96
N LYS A 4 -20.26 3.34 -17.27
CA LYS A 4 -18.87 3.21 -17.80
C LYS A 4 -17.99 4.36 -17.33
N GLY A 5 -18.48 5.59 -17.42
CA GLY A 5 -17.72 6.76 -16.96
C GLY A 5 -17.46 6.77 -15.45
N ILE A 6 -18.39 6.23 -14.65
CA ILE A 6 -18.21 6.15 -13.19
C ILE A 6 -17.13 5.10 -12.85
N SER A 7 -17.17 3.91 -13.46
CA SER A 7 -16.15 2.88 -13.27
C SER A 7 -14.76 3.36 -13.67
N GLU A 8 -14.61 4.06 -14.80
CA GLU A 8 -13.33 4.61 -15.25
C GLU A 8 -12.76 5.64 -14.26
N ILE A 9 -13.59 6.56 -13.75
CA ILE A 9 -13.18 7.55 -12.75
C ILE A 9 -12.74 6.86 -11.45
N LEU A 10 -13.48 5.84 -11.00
CA LEU A 10 -13.12 5.10 -9.79
C LEU A 10 -11.83 4.30 -9.97
N ILE A 11 -11.64 3.62 -11.11
CA ILE A 11 -10.40 2.90 -11.42
C ILE A 11 -9.22 3.87 -11.42
N PHE A 12 -9.37 5.06 -12.01
CA PHE A 12 -8.32 6.07 -12.00
C PHE A 12 -8.03 6.59 -10.58
N GLY A 13 -9.07 6.96 -9.82
CA GLY A 13 -8.91 7.48 -8.46
C GLY A 13 -8.27 6.47 -7.50
N PHE A 14 -8.78 5.24 -7.46
CA PHE A 14 -8.17 4.16 -6.68
C PHE A 14 -6.83 3.71 -7.27
N GLY A 15 -6.59 3.86 -8.57
CA GLY A 15 -5.28 3.64 -9.19
C GLY A 15 -4.21 4.60 -8.66
N CYS A 16 -4.55 5.88 -8.50
CA CYS A 16 -3.68 6.84 -7.81
C CYS A 16 -3.48 6.46 -6.33
N GLY A 17 -4.53 6.03 -5.64
CA GLY A 17 -4.44 5.55 -4.26
C GLY A 17 -3.52 4.34 -4.11
N MET A 18 -3.58 3.40 -5.05
CA MET A 18 -2.73 2.20 -5.12
C MET A 18 -1.25 2.57 -5.36
N LEU A 19 -0.98 3.54 -6.23
CA LEU A 19 0.39 4.05 -6.43
C LEU A 19 0.93 4.75 -5.19
N TRP A 20 0.08 5.53 -4.51
CA TRP A 20 0.45 6.18 -3.27
C TRP A 20 0.76 5.17 -2.17
N ASP A 21 -0.08 4.15 -2.02
CA ASP A 21 0.13 3.04 -1.08
C ASP A 21 1.49 2.38 -1.29
N PHE A 22 1.85 2.05 -2.53
CA PHE A 22 3.17 1.52 -2.87
C PHE A 22 4.31 2.44 -2.39
N ILE A 23 4.18 3.76 -2.60
CA ILE A 23 5.19 4.73 -2.15
C ILE A 23 5.25 4.79 -0.62
N THR A 24 4.11 4.84 0.06
CA THR A 24 4.06 4.97 1.53
C THR A 24 4.54 3.71 2.22
N THR A 25 4.22 2.53 1.69
CA THR A 25 4.75 1.24 2.16
C THR A 25 6.26 1.20 1.99
N PHE A 26 6.79 1.60 0.83
CA PHE A 26 8.24 1.70 0.63
C PHE A 26 8.92 2.61 1.65
N LEU A 27 8.41 3.82 1.84
CA LEU A 27 8.93 4.78 2.82
C LEU A 27 8.79 4.26 4.26
N GLY A 28 7.72 3.53 4.55
CA GLY A 28 7.51 2.82 5.81
C GLY A 28 8.57 1.78 6.08
N VAL A 29 8.86 0.91 5.11
CA VAL A 29 9.91 -0.11 5.24
C VAL A 29 11.29 0.55 5.40
N VAL A 30 11.58 1.61 4.63
CA VAL A 30 12.81 2.41 4.84
C VAL A 30 12.90 2.92 6.27
N THR A 31 11.79 3.40 6.84
CA THR A 31 11.75 3.88 8.24
C THR A 31 12.08 2.77 9.24
N ILE A 32 11.53 1.58 9.05
CA ILE A 32 11.73 0.44 9.95
C ILE A 32 13.17 -0.08 9.85
N VAL A 33 13.67 -0.26 8.62
CA VAL A 33 14.98 -0.89 8.38
C VAL A 33 16.13 0.07 8.68
N ALA A 34 16.00 1.34 8.34
CA ALA A 34 17.06 2.34 8.55
C ALA A 34 17.04 2.99 9.95
N GLY A 35 15.92 2.82 10.67
CA GLY A 35 15.73 3.35 12.01
C GLY A 35 15.27 4.82 12.07
N PRO A 36 15.06 5.35 13.29
CA PRO A 36 14.41 6.64 13.51
C PRO A 36 15.23 7.83 13.00
N ASN A 37 16.55 7.75 13.06
CA ASN A 37 17.46 8.86 12.70
C ASN A 37 17.80 8.93 11.21
N PHE A 38 17.32 7.98 10.40
CA PHE A 38 17.59 7.98 8.97
C PHE A 38 16.79 9.09 8.27
N SER A 39 17.49 9.92 7.49
CA SER A 39 16.93 10.96 6.64
C SER A 39 17.29 10.66 5.18
N ILE A 40 16.31 10.74 4.29
CA ILE A 40 16.51 10.59 2.85
C ILE A 40 17.24 11.85 2.36
N SER A 41 18.54 11.73 2.11
CA SER A 41 19.37 12.80 1.59
C SER A 41 20.24 12.28 0.45
N MET A 42 20.34 13.03 -0.64
CA MET A 42 21.25 12.72 -1.76
C MET A 42 22.73 12.72 -1.36
N LYS A 43 23.06 13.16 -0.14
CA LYS A 43 24.43 13.20 0.39
C LYS A 43 24.84 11.94 1.17
N ASN A 44 23.90 11.06 1.55
CA ASN A 44 24.16 9.84 2.32
C ASN A 44 24.07 8.59 1.43
N ILE A 45 24.83 8.55 0.33
CA ILE A 45 24.89 7.39 -0.57
C ILE A 45 26.03 6.47 -0.10
N ASP A 46 25.78 5.80 1.02
CA ASP A 46 26.69 4.82 1.60
C ASP A 46 26.24 3.42 1.15
N THR A 47 27.13 2.42 1.18
CA THR A 47 26.77 1.02 0.87
C THR A 47 25.62 0.50 1.73
N ASN A 48 25.52 0.98 2.98
CA ASN A 48 24.41 0.68 3.88
C ASN A 48 23.07 1.25 3.39
N THR A 49 23.08 2.46 2.84
CA THR A 49 21.87 3.12 2.30
C THR A 49 21.32 2.35 1.10
N PHE A 50 22.19 1.80 0.25
CA PHE A 50 21.75 0.99 -0.89
C PHE A 50 21.10 -0.33 -0.43
N GLY A 51 21.65 -0.99 0.59
CA GLY A 51 21.06 -2.18 1.19
C GLY A 51 19.67 -1.92 1.79
N VAL A 52 19.48 -0.78 2.47
CA VAL A 52 18.18 -0.35 3.01
C VAL A 52 17.16 -0.19 1.89
N TYR A 53 17.48 0.54 0.82
CA TYR A 53 16.55 0.73 -0.30
C TYR A 53 16.24 -0.57 -1.04
N GLY A 54 17.23 -1.46 -1.19
CA GLY A 54 17.04 -2.78 -1.77
C GLY A 54 16.03 -3.62 -0.98
N ILE A 55 16.20 -3.71 0.34
CA ILE A 55 15.28 -4.44 1.22
C ILE A 55 13.89 -3.79 1.19
N ALA A 56 13.81 -2.47 1.25
CA ALA A 56 12.54 -1.75 1.21
C ALA A 56 11.79 -1.97 -0.09
N PHE A 57 12.48 -1.97 -1.22
CA PHE A 57 11.88 -2.22 -2.52
C PHE A 57 11.34 -3.65 -2.63
N VAL A 58 12.15 -4.66 -2.28
CA VAL A 58 11.73 -6.07 -2.32
C VAL A 58 10.55 -6.31 -1.38
N GLY A 59 10.61 -5.82 -0.14
CA GLY A 59 9.53 -5.96 0.83
C GLY A 59 8.23 -5.33 0.34
N THR A 60 8.30 -4.13 -0.23
CA THR A 60 7.13 -3.42 -0.76
C THR A 60 6.51 -4.16 -1.94
N VAL A 61 7.33 -4.68 -2.87
CA VAL A 61 6.83 -5.44 -4.03
C VAL A 61 6.11 -6.71 -3.57
N ILE A 62 6.67 -7.45 -2.60
CA ILE A 62 6.02 -8.66 -2.07
C ILE A 62 4.65 -8.31 -1.47
N VAL A 63 4.61 -7.30 -0.60
CA VAL A 63 3.38 -6.85 0.07
C VAL A 63 2.34 -6.40 -0.96
N PHE A 64 2.76 -5.60 -1.93
CA PHE A 64 1.92 -5.13 -3.03
C PHE A 64 1.32 -6.29 -3.85
N CYS A 65 2.13 -7.31 -4.18
CA CYS A 65 1.65 -8.51 -4.85
C CYS A 65 0.60 -9.25 -4.02
N PHE A 66 0.79 -9.40 -2.71
CA PHE A 66 -0.19 -10.01 -1.82
C PHE A 66 -1.51 -9.23 -1.78
N ASN A 67 -1.45 -7.89 -1.76
CA ASN A 67 -2.66 -7.05 -1.84
C ASN A 67 -3.42 -7.23 -3.16
N LEU A 68 -2.72 -7.38 -4.29
CA LEU A 68 -3.36 -7.61 -5.59
C LEU A 68 -4.04 -8.98 -5.71
N ILE A 69 -3.48 -10.03 -5.12
CA ILE A 69 -4.06 -11.39 -5.17
C ILE A 69 -5.14 -11.64 -4.11
N THR A 70 -5.62 -10.61 -3.42
CA THR A 70 -6.61 -10.74 -2.33
C THR A 70 -7.83 -11.59 -2.73
N LYS A 71 -8.36 -11.41 -3.94
CA LYS A 71 -9.50 -12.21 -4.42
C LYS A 71 -9.15 -13.69 -4.55
N ASN A 72 -7.97 -14.01 -5.10
CA ASN A 72 -7.51 -15.39 -5.26
C ASN A 72 -7.36 -16.06 -3.90
N VAL A 73 -6.76 -15.36 -2.92
CA VAL A 73 -6.61 -15.86 -1.54
C VAL A 73 -7.98 -16.17 -0.92
N TRP A 74 -8.96 -15.29 -1.09
CA TRP A 74 -10.31 -15.51 -0.58
C TRP A 74 -11.05 -16.64 -1.30
N ASN A 75 -10.85 -16.80 -2.61
CA ASN A 75 -11.44 -17.90 -3.37
C ASN A 75 -10.86 -19.25 -2.92
N ASP A 76 -9.54 -19.35 -2.78
CA ASP A 76 -8.87 -20.53 -2.27
C ASP A 76 -9.35 -20.89 -0.85
N ALA A 77 -9.50 -19.89 0.03
CA ALA A 77 -10.02 -20.10 1.38
C ALA A 77 -11.46 -20.64 1.37
N ARG A 78 -12.31 -20.17 0.45
CA ARG A 78 -13.69 -20.70 0.26
C ARG A 78 -13.70 -22.14 -0.24
N GLU A 79 -12.69 -22.55 -1.01
CA GLU A 79 -12.49 -23.93 -1.46
C GLU A 79 -11.84 -24.83 -0.38
N GLY A 80 -11.57 -24.29 0.82
CA GLY A 80 -10.94 -25.01 1.92
C GLY A 80 -9.41 -25.02 1.90
N LYS A 81 -8.78 -24.25 0.99
CA LYS A 81 -7.31 -24.09 0.92
C LYS A 81 -6.89 -22.82 1.68
N TRP A 82 -6.59 -22.96 2.95
CA TRP A 82 -6.27 -21.84 3.86
C TRP A 82 -4.79 -21.45 3.90
N THR A 83 -3.95 -21.98 3.01
CA THR A 83 -2.48 -21.86 3.09
C THR A 83 -1.97 -20.43 2.92
N LEU A 84 -2.59 -19.64 2.05
CA LEU A 84 -2.16 -18.27 1.75
C LEU A 84 -2.79 -17.22 2.67
N LEU A 85 -3.89 -17.54 3.37
CA LEU A 85 -4.65 -16.57 4.16
C LEU A 85 -3.82 -15.95 5.31
N PRO A 86 -3.04 -16.72 6.11
CA PRO A 86 -2.24 -16.13 7.18
C PRO A 86 -1.14 -15.20 6.64
N ILE A 87 -0.49 -15.59 5.54
CA ILE A 87 0.58 -14.80 4.92
C ILE A 87 0.00 -13.52 4.34
N TRP A 88 -1.11 -13.61 3.62
CA TRP A 88 -1.85 -12.46 3.12
C TRP A 88 -2.25 -11.50 4.24
N PHE A 89 -2.82 -12.02 5.34
CA PHE A 89 -3.21 -11.19 6.47
C PHE A 89 -2.02 -10.45 7.09
N LEU A 90 -0.88 -11.13 7.25
CA LEU A 90 0.36 -10.48 7.70
C LEU A 90 0.83 -9.41 6.73
N CYS A 91 0.74 -9.64 5.41
CA CYS A 91 1.07 -8.63 4.41
C CYS A 91 0.16 -7.41 4.51
N VAL A 92 -1.16 -7.57 4.65
CA VAL A 92 -2.11 -6.46 4.80
C VAL A 92 -1.83 -5.65 6.08
N VAL A 93 -1.56 -6.33 7.19
CA VAL A 93 -1.23 -5.65 8.46
C VAL A 93 0.11 -4.91 8.34
N PHE A 94 1.11 -5.55 7.75
CA PHE A 94 2.42 -4.95 7.54
C PHE A 94 2.33 -3.73 6.61
N ASP A 95 1.58 -3.84 5.53
CA ASP A 95 1.29 -2.75 4.59
C ASP A 95 0.67 -1.55 5.29
N PHE A 96 -0.39 -1.78 6.07
CA PHE A 96 -1.04 -0.72 6.83
C PHE A 96 -0.08 -0.02 7.81
N VAL A 97 0.68 -0.80 8.58
CA VAL A 97 1.64 -0.25 9.57
C VAL A 97 2.77 0.52 8.88
N THR A 98 3.30 -0.01 7.79
CA THR A 98 4.38 0.65 7.03
C THR A 98 3.89 1.90 6.33
N SER A 99 2.75 1.85 5.63
CA SER A 99 2.13 3.04 5.05
C SER A 99 1.84 4.12 6.09
N LEU A 100 1.35 3.74 7.27
CA LEU A 100 1.15 4.69 8.38
C LEU A 100 2.48 5.32 8.82
N ALA A 101 3.53 4.52 9.02
CA ALA A 101 4.85 4.99 9.38
C ALA A 101 5.47 5.91 8.31
N GLY A 102 5.30 5.56 7.03
CA GLY A 102 5.74 6.36 5.89
C GLY A 102 5.06 7.72 5.85
N ASN A 103 3.72 7.75 6.01
CA ASN A 103 2.94 8.98 6.10
C ASN A 103 3.40 9.87 7.26
N TYR A 104 3.58 9.31 8.46
CA TYR A 104 3.99 10.08 9.63
C TYR A 104 5.41 10.63 9.56
N LYS A 105 6.35 9.89 8.97
CA LYS A 105 7.76 10.30 8.96
C LYS A 105 8.11 11.21 7.79
N PHE A 106 7.60 10.91 6.59
CA PHE A 106 8.08 11.56 5.37
C PHE A 106 7.12 12.61 4.80
N ILE A 107 5.82 12.52 5.07
CA ILE A 107 4.83 13.41 4.44
C ILE A 107 4.46 14.59 5.35
N LEU A 108 4.38 14.38 6.68
CA LEU A 108 4.11 15.46 7.65
C LEU A 108 5.07 15.43 8.86
N PRO A 109 6.39 15.57 8.64
CA PRO A 109 7.34 15.64 9.74
C PRO A 109 7.00 16.83 10.67
N GLY A 110 6.94 16.56 11.98
CA GLY A 110 6.76 17.60 13.01
C GLY A 110 5.30 18.02 13.32
N ARG A 111 4.30 17.55 12.57
CA ARG A 111 2.86 17.86 12.82
C ARG A 111 2.06 16.70 13.42
N GLN A 112 2.77 15.74 14.01
CA GLN A 112 2.21 14.49 14.53
C GLN A 112 1.31 14.70 15.76
N ASN A 113 1.41 15.83 16.45
CA ASN A 113 0.62 16.15 17.64
C ASN A 113 -0.74 16.79 17.31
N GLU A 114 -1.01 17.13 16.05
CA GLU A 114 -2.26 17.75 15.64
C GLU A 114 -3.32 16.68 15.34
N ILE A 115 -4.40 16.64 16.13
CA ILE A 115 -5.49 15.65 15.97
C ILE A 115 -6.08 15.65 14.56
N ALA A 116 -6.25 16.82 13.95
CA ALA A 116 -6.75 16.93 12.57
C ALA A 116 -5.79 16.26 11.56
N VAL A 117 -4.47 16.41 11.77
CA VAL A 117 -3.44 15.79 10.93
C VAL A 117 -3.43 14.27 11.11
N ILE A 118 -3.52 13.80 12.35
CA ILE A 118 -3.67 12.37 12.65
C ILE A 118 -4.88 11.80 11.91
N GLY A 119 -6.04 12.46 12.01
CA GLY A 119 -7.27 12.01 11.36
C GLY A 119 -7.13 11.89 9.84
N VAL A 120 -6.54 12.88 9.19
CA VAL A 120 -6.30 12.85 7.73
C VAL A 120 -5.30 11.76 7.35
N VAL A 121 -4.21 11.58 8.10
CA VAL A 121 -3.21 10.52 7.83
C VAL A 121 -3.86 9.14 7.94
N TRP A 122 -4.64 8.90 8.99
CA TRP A 122 -5.36 7.64 9.16
C TRP A 122 -6.37 7.41 8.04
N PHE A 123 -7.16 8.42 7.69
CA PHE A 123 -8.13 8.32 6.62
C PHE A 123 -7.47 8.02 5.27
N THR A 124 -6.41 8.75 4.93
CA THR A 124 -5.65 8.52 3.69
C THR A 124 -5.01 7.15 3.68
N THR A 125 -4.37 6.72 4.78
CA THR A 125 -3.74 5.39 4.89
C THR A 125 -4.78 4.29 4.69
N LEU A 126 -5.95 4.39 5.34
CA LEU A 126 -7.02 3.41 5.18
C LEU A 126 -7.49 3.34 3.72
N LEU A 127 -7.71 4.48 3.07
CA LEU A 127 -8.14 4.54 1.68
C LEU A 127 -7.08 3.98 0.72
N THR A 128 -5.80 4.26 0.96
CA THR A 128 -4.72 3.82 0.09
C THR A 128 -4.47 2.32 0.25
N THR A 129 -4.50 1.79 1.47
CA THR A 129 -4.35 0.34 1.72
C THR A 129 -5.46 -0.50 1.07
N ILE A 130 -6.71 0.00 1.01
CA ILE A 130 -7.79 -0.72 0.31
C ILE A 130 -7.78 -0.51 -1.22
N SER A 131 -7.00 0.45 -1.71
CA SER A 131 -7.00 0.85 -3.11
C SER A 131 -6.58 -0.27 -4.07
N PRO A 132 -5.47 -1.02 -3.86
CA PRO A 132 -5.07 -2.11 -4.75
C PRO A 132 -6.17 -3.17 -4.92
N MET A 133 -6.80 -3.56 -3.81
CA MET A 133 -7.92 -4.50 -3.82
C MET A 133 -9.11 -3.92 -4.59
N THR A 134 -9.46 -2.66 -4.33
CA THR A 134 -10.61 -1.99 -4.97
C THR A 134 -10.42 -1.84 -6.47
N VAL A 135 -9.22 -1.44 -6.93
CA VAL A 135 -8.87 -1.39 -8.36
C VAL A 135 -9.06 -2.75 -9.01
N TYR A 136 -8.52 -3.80 -8.38
CA TYR A 136 -8.61 -5.15 -8.93
C TYR A 136 -10.08 -5.60 -9.11
N TYR A 137 -10.94 -5.39 -8.12
CA TYR A 137 -12.37 -5.72 -8.23
C TYR A 137 -13.08 -4.89 -9.31
N LEU A 138 -12.79 -3.58 -9.39
CA LEU A 138 -13.41 -2.69 -10.38
C LEU A 138 -12.99 -3.05 -11.80
N MET A 139 -11.72 -3.42 -12.02
CA MET A 139 -11.23 -3.85 -13.33
C MET A 139 -11.90 -5.14 -13.79
N MET A 140 -12.08 -6.13 -12.89
CA MET A 140 -12.79 -7.36 -13.24
C MET A 140 -14.25 -7.10 -13.64
N ASP A 141 -14.99 -6.31 -12.86
CA ASP A 141 -16.38 -5.95 -13.19
C ASP A 141 -16.47 -5.15 -14.51
N TYR A 142 -15.48 -4.29 -14.77
CA TYR A 142 -15.38 -3.55 -16.03
C TYR A 142 -15.11 -4.47 -17.24
N GLU A 143 -14.25 -5.47 -17.10
CA GLU A 143 -13.99 -6.46 -18.16
C GLU A 143 -15.22 -7.34 -18.44
N ASP A 144 -15.88 -7.84 -17.39
CA ASP A 144 -17.08 -8.68 -17.51
C ASP A 144 -18.23 -7.94 -18.21
N LYS A 145 -18.38 -6.63 -17.96
CA LYS A 145 -19.38 -5.77 -18.64
C LYS A 145 -19.05 -5.45 -20.10
N ASN A 146 -17.85 -5.75 -20.57
CA ASN A 146 -17.38 -5.45 -21.93
C ASN A 146 -17.15 -6.70 -22.80
N ARG A 147 -17.35 -7.90 -22.25
CA ARG A 147 -17.44 -9.16 -23.00
C ARG A 147 -18.87 -9.45 -23.44
#